data_AF-A0A942CYI7-F1
#
_entry.id   AF-A0A942CYI7-F1
#
_cell.length_a   1.000
_cell.length_b   1.000
_cell.length_c   1.000
_cell.angle_alpha   90.00
_cell.angle_beta   90.00
_cell.angle_gamma   90.00
#
_symmetry.space_group_name_H-M   'P 1'
#
loop_
_entity.id
_entity.type
_entity.pdbx_description
1 polymer ?
#
loop_
_entity_poly.entity_id
_entity_poly.type
_entity_poly.pdbx_seq_one_letter_code
_entity_poly.pdbx_strand_id
1 'polypeptide(L)'
;MYGPDAVPLRDRAATTSAGWLRGGVAGNARLTGGFAAALLILLAAEGATIPFIGRLLGPHIFIGMLLIPPVLVKMASTGYRFARYYGGDAGYLQKGPPALPLRLLAPGVVLTTVALFGTGVALAFASPPSDTLVFAHKLSFIAWFALMTVHVLGHLLEVPPVIGADWRRRRGGAAAAGWGQRTTLLVGSIVAGVGLGLIGLSVAAPWL
;
A
#
# COMPACT_ATOMS: atom_id res chain seq x y z
N MET A 1 -26.69 -49.98 29.43
CA MET A 1 -25.31 -49.48 29.21
C MET A 1 -25.09 -49.34 27.71
N TYR A 2 -25.20 -48.12 27.19
CA TYR A 2 -24.75 -47.77 25.83
C TYR A 2 -24.38 -46.29 25.88
N GLY A 3 -23.08 -45.99 25.87
CA GLY A 3 -22.55 -44.64 25.89
C GLY A 3 -22.41 -44.11 24.46
N PRO A 4 -22.83 -42.87 24.16
CA PRO A 4 -22.40 -42.18 22.96
C PRO A 4 -21.24 -41.23 23.31
N ASP A 5 -20.00 -41.69 23.15
CA ASP A 5 -18.84 -40.81 23.05
C ASP A 5 -18.82 -40.17 21.66
N ALA A 6 -19.72 -39.21 21.44
CA ALA A 6 -19.63 -38.30 20.31
C ALA A 6 -18.53 -37.27 20.60
N VAL A 7 -17.34 -37.52 20.06
CA VAL A 7 -16.24 -36.54 20.04
C VAL A 7 -16.73 -35.27 19.31
N PRO A 8 -16.77 -34.09 19.95
CA PRO A 8 -17.11 -32.86 19.25
C PRO A 8 -15.95 -32.48 18.31
N LEU A 9 -16.15 -32.67 17.00
CA LEU A 9 -15.24 -32.18 15.95
C LEU A 9 -15.39 -30.68 15.70
N ARG A 10 -15.44 -29.87 16.76
CA ARG A 10 -15.47 -28.41 16.67
C ARG A 10 -14.77 -27.82 17.87
N ASP A 11 -13.44 -27.70 17.78
CA ASP A 11 -12.67 -26.66 18.50
C ASP A 11 -11.18 -26.63 18.15
N ARG A 12 -10.79 -27.06 16.93
CA ARG A 12 -9.40 -26.93 16.43
C ARG A 12 -9.22 -25.93 15.30
N ALA A 13 -10.11 -24.93 15.21
CA ALA A 13 -9.97 -23.80 14.27
C ALA A 13 -9.95 -22.44 14.99
N ALA A 14 -9.65 -22.43 16.29
CA ALA A 14 -9.56 -21.21 17.10
C ALA A 14 -8.11 -20.92 17.54
N THR A 15 -7.11 -21.26 16.74
CA THR A 15 -5.77 -20.65 16.84
C THR A 15 -5.71 -19.43 15.94
N THR A 16 -6.38 -18.39 16.44
CA THR A 16 -6.19 -16.95 16.21
C THR A 16 -5.13 -16.58 15.18
N SER A 17 -5.58 -16.45 13.94
CA SER A 17 -4.92 -15.58 12.96
C SER A 17 -4.83 -14.17 13.56
N ALA A 18 -3.64 -13.58 13.51
CA ALA A 18 -3.44 -12.15 13.68
C ALA A 18 -4.19 -11.42 12.55
N GLY A 19 -5.50 -11.24 12.72
CA GLY A 19 -6.44 -10.83 11.70
C GLY A 19 -6.26 -9.36 11.34
N TRP A 20 -5.29 -9.05 10.46
CA TRP A 20 -5.02 -7.83 9.67
C TRP A 20 -5.36 -6.40 10.21
N LEU A 21 -5.41 -6.04 11.49
CA LEU A 21 -4.70 -6.64 12.64
C LEU A 21 -5.53 -6.75 13.94
N ARG A 22 -6.83 -6.42 13.95
CA ARG A 22 -7.80 -6.83 15.00
C ARG A 22 -9.21 -6.39 14.59
N GLY A 23 -9.70 -6.86 13.43
CA GLY A 23 -11.08 -6.52 13.04
C GLY A 23 -11.66 -7.06 11.75
N GLY A 24 -11.07 -8.09 11.11
CA GLY A 24 -11.69 -8.74 9.93
C GLY A 24 -12.01 -7.73 8.82
N VAL A 25 -12.78 -8.07 7.79
CA VAL A 25 -13.09 -7.30 6.55
C VAL A 25 -13.08 -5.74 6.61
N ALA A 26 -13.44 -5.12 7.74
CA ALA A 26 -13.30 -3.68 8.00
C ALA A 26 -11.87 -3.18 8.34
N GLY A 27 -11.09 -3.94 9.10
CA GLY A 27 -9.75 -3.55 9.60
C GLY A 27 -8.76 -3.20 8.50
N ASN A 28 -8.59 -4.05 7.50
CA ASN A 28 -7.73 -3.74 6.35
C ASN A 28 -8.38 -2.86 5.31
N ALA A 29 -9.70 -2.77 5.22
CA ALA A 29 -10.30 -1.71 4.42
C ALA A 29 -9.82 -0.34 4.96
N ARG A 30 -9.79 -0.17 6.28
CA ARG A 30 -9.25 1.02 6.95
C ARG A 30 -7.73 1.17 6.78
N LEU A 31 -6.96 0.08 6.94
CA LEU A 31 -5.50 0.11 6.69
C LEU A 31 -5.20 0.52 5.24
N THR A 32 -5.80 -0.19 4.29
CA THR A 32 -5.67 0.06 2.85
C THR A 32 -6.08 1.48 2.48
N GLY A 33 -7.17 1.99 3.05
CA GLY A 33 -7.65 3.35 2.83
C GLY A 33 -6.72 4.42 3.43
N GLY A 34 -6.26 4.22 4.67
CA GLY A 34 -5.32 5.12 5.34
C GLY A 34 -4.00 5.24 4.59
N PHE A 35 -3.43 4.10 4.17
CA PHE A 35 -2.23 4.10 3.32
C PHE A 35 -2.50 4.67 1.93
N ALA A 36 -3.69 4.50 1.34
CA ALA A 36 -4.03 5.14 0.06
C ALA A 36 -3.96 6.66 0.18
N ALA A 37 -4.56 7.23 1.24
CA ALA A 37 -4.58 8.66 1.46
C ALA A 37 -3.18 9.21 1.71
N ALA A 38 -2.39 8.53 2.56
CA ALA A 38 -1.01 8.93 2.82
C ALA A 38 -0.15 8.86 1.55
N LEU A 39 -0.25 7.77 0.79
CA LEU A 39 0.48 7.60 -0.47
C LEU A 39 0.07 8.63 -1.52
N LEU A 40 -1.20 9.01 -1.60
CA LEU A 40 -1.64 10.04 -2.54
C LEU A 40 -0.94 11.38 -2.28
N ILE A 41 -0.82 11.77 -1.00
CA ILE A 41 -0.12 12.99 -0.60
C ILE A 41 1.38 12.88 -0.90
N LEU A 42 2.01 11.78 -0.52
CA LEU A 42 3.45 11.57 -0.73
C LEU A 42 3.81 11.49 -2.23
N LEU A 43 3.00 10.81 -3.05
CA LEU A 43 3.19 10.74 -4.49
C LEU A 43 2.97 12.09 -5.18
N ALA A 44 2.04 12.91 -4.68
CA ALA A 44 1.88 14.28 -5.17
C ALA A 44 3.12 15.13 -4.84
N ALA A 45 3.67 15.00 -3.63
CA ALA A 45 4.91 15.67 -3.24
C ALA A 45 6.11 15.21 -4.09
N GLU A 46 6.25 13.90 -4.31
CA GLU A 46 7.25 13.33 -5.21
C GLU A 46 7.10 13.85 -6.65
N GLY A 47 5.88 13.84 -7.20
CA GLY A 47 5.59 14.35 -8.54
C GLY A 47 5.92 15.83 -8.71
N ALA A 48 5.76 16.64 -7.66
CA ALA A 48 6.10 18.06 -7.67
C ALA A 48 7.61 18.32 -7.81
N THR A 49 8.47 17.33 -7.51
CA THR A 49 9.93 17.45 -7.72
C THR A 49 10.33 17.39 -9.19
N ILE A 50 9.54 16.69 -10.02
CA ILE A 50 9.91 16.29 -11.39
C ILE A 50 10.15 17.48 -12.33
N PRO A 51 9.28 18.53 -12.39
CA PRO A 51 9.48 19.65 -13.31
C PRO A 51 10.79 20.41 -13.10
N PHE A 52 11.39 20.27 -11.90
CA PHE A 52 12.63 20.94 -11.53
C PHE A 52 13.66 19.96 -10.97
N ILE A 53 13.73 18.77 -11.55
CA ILE A 53 14.53 17.67 -11.00
C ILE A 53 16.00 18.05 -10.78
N GLY A 54 16.60 18.90 -11.62
CA GLY A 54 17.99 19.34 -11.43
C GLY A 54 18.26 20.00 -10.07
N ARG A 55 17.35 20.86 -9.59
CA ARG A 55 17.47 21.50 -8.27
C ARG A 55 16.81 20.70 -7.13
N LEU A 56 15.89 19.80 -7.47
CA LEU A 56 15.09 19.02 -6.52
C LEU A 56 15.49 17.53 -6.50
N LEU A 57 16.69 17.18 -6.99
CA LEU A 57 17.15 15.80 -7.05
C LEU A 57 17.28 15.18 -5.65
N GLY A 58 17.87 15.91 -4.70
CA GLY A 58 17.94 15.48 -3.29
C GLY A 58 16.54 15.18 -2.72
N PRO A 59 15.60 16.15 -2.75
CA PRO A 59 14.20 15.91 -2.36
C PRO A 59 13.54 14.72 -3.06
N HIS A 60 13.75 14.54 -4.37
CA HIS A 60 13.22 13.40 -5.13
C HIS A 60 13.76 12.07 -4.60
N ILE A 61 15.07 11.95 -4.41
CA ILE A 61 15.68 10.74 -3.82
C ILE A 61 15.11 10.49 -2.41
N PHE A 62 15.02 11.53 -1.59
CA PHE A 62 14.52 11.41 -0.22
C PHE A 62 13.06 10.92 -0.18
N ILE A 63 12.16 11.58 -0.92
CA ILE A 63 10.74 11.24 -0.94
C ILE A 63 10.51 9.88 -1.63
N GLY A 64 11.22 9.59 -2.72
CA GLY A 64 11.24 8.28 -3.36
C GLY A 64 11.60 7.15 -2.39
N MET A 65 12.63 7.32 -1.55
CA MET A 65 12.98 6.33 -0.53
C MET A 65 11.96 6.26 0.62
N LEU A 66 11.41 7.40 1.03
CA LEU A 66 10.35 7.50 2.04
C LEU A 66 9.09 6.73 1.65
N LEU A 67 8.77 6.70 0.36
CA LEU A 67 7.60 6.01 -0.19
C LEU A 67 7.70 4.47 -0.11
N ILE A 68 8.90 3.89 -0.05
CA ILE A 68 9.10 2.43 -0.14
C ILE A 68 8.31 1.68 0.94
N PRO A 69 8.48 1.94 2.26
CA PRO A 69 7.76 1.16 3.27
C PRO A 69 6.24 1.33 3.20
N PRO A 70 5.68 2.55 3.03
CA PRO A 70 4.24 2.71 2.84
C PRO A 70 3.67 1.98 1.62
N VAL A 71 4.39 1.98 0.49
CA VAL A 71 4.00 1.23 -0.71
C VAL A 71 3.98 -0.28 -0.41
N LEU A 72 5.00 -0.81 0.26
CA LEU A 72 5.06 -2.22 0.64
C LEU A 72 3.89 -2.61 1.55
N VAL A 73 3.56 -1.79 2.54
CA VAL A 73 2.40 -2.05 3.42
C VAL A 73 1.09 -2.01 2.63
N LYS A 74 0.93 -1.04 1.72
CA LYS A 74 -0.25 -0.96 0.84
C LYS A 74 -0.39 -2.21 -0.02
N MET A 75 0.69 -2.66 -0.66
CA MET A 75 0.73 -3.85 -1.51
C MET A 75 0.47 -5.13 -0.71
N ALA A 76 1.05 -5.26 0.48
CA ALA A 76 0.78 -6.39 1.37
C ALA A 76 -0.69 -6.42 1.81
N SER A 77 -1.26 -5.26 2.12
CA SER A 77 -2.67 -5.12 2.51
C SER A 77 -3.63 -5.50 1.38
N THR A 78 -3.40 -5.03 0.15
CA THR A 78 -4.23 -5.38 -1.00
C THR A 78 -4.01 -6.83 -1.46
N GLY A 79 -2.78 -7.31 -1.44
CA GLY A 79 -2.41 -8.70 -1.74
C GLY A 79 -3.03 -9.70 -0.75
N TYR A 80 -3.06 -9.36 0.54
CA TYR A 80 -3.75 -10.16 1.54
C TYR A 80 -5.26 -10.25 1.24
N ARG A 81 -5.91 -9.12 0.90
CA ARG A 81 -7.33 -9.12 0.51
C ARG A 81 -7.56 -10.02 -0.70
N PHE A 82 -6.69 -9.94 -1.70
CA PHE A 82 -6.73 -10.79 -2.89
C PHE A 82 -6.64 -12.27 -2.51
N ALA A 83 -5.61 -12.65 -1.75
CA ALA A 83 -5.39 -14.03 -1.32
C ALA A 83 -6.58 -14.60 -0.52
N ARG A 84 -7.15 -13.82 0.40
CA ARG A 84 -8.34 -14.24 1.18
C ARG A 84 -9.59 -14.41 0.33
N TYR A 85 -9.80 -13.53 -0.65
CA TYR A 85 -10.94 -13.63 -1.55
C TYR A 85 -10.88 -14.92 -2.39
N TYR A 86 -9.75 -15.20 -3.05
CA TYR A 86 -9.61 -16.42 -3.86
C TYR A 86 -9.41 -17.70 -3.03
N GLY A 87 -8.96 -17.56 -1.79
CA GLY A 87 -8.91 -18.65 -0.81
C GLY A 87 -10.28 -19.00 -0.20
N GLY A 88 -11.36 -18.30 -0.58
CA GLY A 88 -12.72 -18.63 -0.16
C GLY A 88 -13.10 -18.14 1.24
N ASP A 89 -12.39 -17.15 1.80
CA ASP A 89 -12.74 -16.60 3.11
C ASP A 89 -14.13 -15.93 3.07
N ALA A 90 -15.07 -16.46 3.86
CA ALA A 90 -16.48 -16.06 3.84
C ALA A 90 -16.68 -14.55 4.03
N GLY A 91 -15.86 -13.89 4.85
CA GLY A 91 -15.97 -12.45 5.04
C GLY A 91 -15.61 -11.66 3.78
N TYR A 92 -14.61 -12.11 3.02
CA TYR A 92 -14.16 -11.44 1.79
C TYR A 92 -15.09 -11.70 0.62
N LEU A 93 -15.65 -12.91 0.55
CA LEU A 93 -16.68 -13.24 -0.42
C LEU A 93 -17.92 -12.37 -0.21
N GLN A 94 -18.39 -12.22 1.04
CA GLN A 94 -19.50 -11.32 1.37
C GLN A 94 -19.21 -9.85 1.06
N LYS A 95 -17.96 -9.40 1.20
CA LYS A 95 -17.54 -8.04 0.80
C LYS A 95 -17.65 -7.82 -0.72
N GLY A 96 -17.63 -8.88 -1.50
CA GLY A 96 -17.65 -8.85 -2.95
C GLY A 96 -16.28 -8.61 -3.60
N PRO A 97 -16.17 -8.95 -4.90
CA PRO A 97 -14.95 -8.78 -5.67
C PRO A 97 -14.56 -7.30 -5.81
N PRO A 98 -13.27 -6.98 -5.94
CA PRO A 98 -12.85 -5.69 -6.49
C PRO A 98 -13.45 -5.49 -7.89
N ALA A 99 -13.72 -4.24 -8.27
CA ALA A 99 -14.21 -3.93 -9.61
C ALA A 99 -13.28 -4.49 -10.69
N LEU A 100 -13.85 -5.20 -11.66
CA LEU A 100 -13.10 -5.99 -12.64
C LEU A 100 -12.09 -5.15 -13.44
N PRO A 101 -12.41 -3.93 -13.92
CA PRO A 101 -11.44 -3.12 -14.66
C PRO A 101 -10.20 -2.78 -13.83
N LEU A 102 -10.38 -2.35 -12.58
CA LEU A 102 -9.26 -2.04 -11.67
C LEU A 102 -8.48 -3.27 -11.26
N ARG A 103 -9.13 -4.43 -11.19
CA ARG A 103 -8.48 -5.72 -10.93
C ARG A 103 -7.56 -6.15 -12.07
N LEU A 104 -7.96 -5.92 -13.32
CA LEU A 104 -7.13 -6.21 -14.50
C LEU A 104 -5.96 -5.24 -14.63
N LEU A 105 -6.15 -3.99 -14.20
CA LEU A 105 -5.11 -2.96 -14.18
C LEU A 105 -4.04 -3.20 -13.08
N ALA A 106 -4.45 -3.79 -11.96
CA ALA A 106 -3.63 -3.91 -10.76
C ALA A 106 -2.26 -4.63 -10.97
N PRO A 107 -2.15 -5.75 -11.71
CA PRO A 107 -0.85 -6.36 -11.99
C PRO A 107 0.12 -5.41 -12.69
N GLY A 108 -0.37 -4.64 -13.68
CA GLY A 108 0.46 -3.63 -14.37
C GLY A 108 0.93 -2.54 -13.42
N VAL A 109 0.05 -2.02 -12.57
CA VAL A 109 0.41 -1.03 -11.54
C VAL A 109 1.46 -1.58 -10.58
N VAL A 110 1.29 -2.82 -10.11
CA VAL A 110 2.23 -3.50 -9.20
C VAL A 110 3.61 -3.66 -9.86
N LEU A 111 3.66 -4.20 -11.08
CA LEU A 111 4.92 -4.43 -11.79
C LEU A 111 5.66 -3.13 -12.10
N THR A 112 4.95 -2.12 -12.59
CA THR A 112 5.55 -0.81 -12.88
C THR A 112 5.95 -0.08 -11.60
N THR A 113 5.24 -0.25 -10.49
CA THR A 113 5.66 0.27 -9.17
C THR A 113 6.98 -0.37 -8.75
N VAL A 114 7.07 -1.69 -8.79
CA VAL A 114 8.31 -2.42 -8.45
C VAL A 114 9.47 -2.01 -9.35
N ALA A 115 9.23 -1.86 -10.66
CA ALA A 115 10.24 -1.40 -11.61
C ALA A 115 10.70 0.03 -11.32
N LEU A 116 9.77 0.95 -11.04
CA LEU A 116 10.08 2.36 -10.75
C LEU A 116 10.91 2.51 -9.48
N PHE A 117 10.46 1.89 -8.37
CA PHE A 117 11.21 1.93 -7.12
C PHE A 117 12.54 1.16 -7.22
N GLY A 118 12.55 -0.01 -7.88
CA GLY A 118 13.76 -0.81 -8.05
C GLY A 118 14.84 -0.08 -8.85
N THR A 119 14.46 0.56 -9.96
CA THR A 119 15.39 1.39 -10.76
C THR A 119 15.82 2.65 -10.02
N GLY A 120 14.92 3.29 -9.24
CA GLY A 120 15.26 4.47 -8.42
C GLY A 120 16.24 4.15 -7.30
N VAL A 121 16.05 3.01 -6.62
CA VAL A 121 17.01 2.49 -5.64
C VAL A 121 18.35 2.21 -6.31
N ALA A 122 18.35 1.49 -7.44
CA ALA A 122 19.58 1.21 -8.16
C ALA A 122 20.33 2.50 -8.58
N LEU A 123 19.61 3.55 -9.01
CA LEU A 123 20.20 4.85 -9.32
C LEU A 123 20.83 5.51 -8.10
N ALA A 124 20.19 5.45 -6.93
CA ALA A 124 20.73 6.05 -5.71
C ALA A 124 22.10 5.47 -5.33
N PHE A 125 22.36 4.20 -5.65
CA PHE A 125 23.63 3.51 -5.37
C PHE A 125 24.61 3.51 -6.56
N ALA A 126 24.19 3.93 -7.75
CA ALA A 126 25.03 3.92 -8.93
C ALA A 126 25.87 5.21 -9.00
N SER A 127 27.20 5.08 -9.09
CA SER A 127 28.10 6.22 -9.29
C SER A 127 29.20 5.90 -10.30
N PRO A 128 29.20 6.53 -11.50
CA PRO A 128 28.10 7.30 -12.09
C PRO A 128 26.94 6.41 -12.55
N PRO A 129 25.69 6.91 -12.60
CA PRO A 129 24.57 6.16 -13.15
C PRO A 129 24.73 5.98 -14.66
N SER A 130 24.42 4.78 -15.17
CA SER A 130 24.44 4.51 -16.61
C SER A 130 23.22 5.12 -17.30
N ASP A 131 23.39 5.56 -18.55
CA ASP A 131 22.29 6.07 -19.38
C ASP A 131 21.15 5.05 -19.52
N THR A 132 21.49 3.76 -19.58
CA THR A 132 20.51 2.67 -19.62
C THR A 132 19.64 2.63 -18.36
N LEU A 133 20.23 2.81 -17.17
CA LEU A 133 19.49 2.77 -15.92
C LEU A 133 18.62 4.02 -15.75
N VAL A 134 19.14 5.19 -16.15
CA VAL A 134 18.36 6.43 -16.20
C VAL A 134 17.18 6.30 -17.16
N PHE A 135 17.41 5.72 -18.34
CA PHE A 135 16.35 5.44 -19.31
C PHE A 135 15.30 4.48 -18.75
N ALA A 136 15.73 3.37 -18.12
CA ALA A 136 14.83 2.40 -17.50
C ALA A 136 13.95 3.03 -16.42
N HIS A 137 14.52 3.90 -15.58
CA HIS A 137 13.77 4.63 -14.57
C HIS A 137 12.71 5.54 -15.19
N LYS A 138 13.08 6.36 -16.19
CA LYS A 138 12.14 7.23 -16.93
C LYS A 138 11.02 6.44 -17.63
N LEU A 139 11.37 5.34 -18.30
CA LEU A 139 10.40 4.49 -18.98
C LEU A 139 9.43 3.86 -17.99
N SER A 140 9.94 3.34 -16.87
CA SER A 140 9.11 2.80 -15.80
C SER A 140 8.20 3.87 -15.19
N PHE A 141 8.68 5.10 -15.03
CA PHE A 141 7.88 6.23 -14.56
C PHE A 141 6.74 6.55 -15.51
N ILE A 142 6.98 6.63 -16.82
CA ILE A 142 5.93 6.93 -17.81
C ILE A 142 4.84 5.85 -17.78
N ALA A 143 5.24 4.58 -17.82
CA ALA A 143 4.31 3.44 -17.77
C ALA A 143 3.53 3.42 -16.44
N TRP A 144 4.23 3.61 -15.32
CA TRP A 144 3.64 3.69 -14.00
C TRP A 144 2.66 4.86 -13.89
N PHE A 145 3.02 6.05 -14.35
CA PHE A 145 2.21 7.26 -14.24
C PHE A 145 0.89 7.10 -14.99
N ALA A 146 0.92 6.55 -16.21
CA ALA A 146 -0.28 6.28 -17.00
C ALA A 146 -1.21 5.30 -16.26
N LEU A 147 -0.68 4.14 -15.82
CA LEU A 147 -1.47 3.12 -15.13
C LEU A 147 -1.98 3.61 -13.77
N MET A 148 -1.15 4.30 -13.00
CA MET A 148 -1.49 4.81 -11.67
C MET A 148 -2.54 5.92 -11.77
N THR A 149 -2.46 6.79 -12.78
CA THR A 149 -3.49 7.83 -13.00
C THR A 149 -4.85 7.18 -13.24
N VAL A 150 -4.94 6.21 -14.15
CA VAL A 150 -6.19 5.47 -14.40
C VAL A 150 -6.66 4.74 -13.14
N HIS A 151 -5.73 4.12 -12.41
CA HIS A 151 -6.03 3.39 -11.17
C HIS A 151 -6.62 4.28 -10.08
N VAL A 152 -5.99 5.44 -9.83
CA VAL A 152 -6.43 6.40 -8.82
C VAL A 152 -7.77 7.03 -9.22
N LEU A 153 -7.92 7.47 -10.47
CA LEU A 153 -9.16 8.06 -10.96
C LEU A 153 -10.31 7.06 -10.88
N GLY A 154 -10.11 5.80 -11.29
CA GLY A 154 -11.13 4.77 -11.17
C GLY A 154 -11.57 4.55 -9.71
N HIS A 155 -10.63 4.54 -8.76
CA HIS A 155 -10.99 4.45 -7.35
C HIS A 155 -11.69 5.70 -6.80
N LEU A 156 -11.39 6.90 -7.28
CA LEU A 156 -12.09 8.12 -6.88
C LEU A 156 -13.53 8.14 -7.40
N LEU A 157 -13.76 7.64 -8.61
CA LEU A 157 -15.10 7.55 -9.22
C LEU A 157 -15.97 6.43 -8.59
N GLU A 158 -15.35 5.40 -8.01
CA GLU A 158 -16.05 4.32 -7.30
C GLU A 158 -16.60 4.72 -5.93
N VAL A 159 -16.24 5.89 -5.38
CA VAL A 159 -16.77 6.37 -4.09
C VAL A 159 -18.13 7.05 -4.35
N PRO A 160 -19.27 6.47 -3.94
CA PRO A 160 -20.55 7.17 -4.06
C PRO A 160 -20.55 8.40 -3.14
N PRO A 161 -21.09 9.55 -3.59
CA PRO A 161 -21.28 10.72 -2.74
C PRO A 161 -22.46 10.46 -1.78
N VAL A 162 -22.26 9.63 -0.77
CA VAL A 162 -23.19 9.48 0.36
C VAL A 162 -22.43 9.81 1.62
N ILE A 163 -22.21 11.11 1.83
CA ILE A 163 -21.59 11.67 3.03
C ILE A 163 -22.65 12.49 3.75
N GLY A 164 -23.02 12.07 4.97
CA GLY A 164 -23.83 12.89 5.87
C GLY A 164 -24.27 12.15 7.13
N ALA A 165 -24.92 10.99 7.00
CA ALA A 165 -25.59 10.34 8.14
C ALA A 165 -24.76 9.23 8.83
N ASP A 166 -23.76 8.67 8.14
CA ASP A 166 -23.13 7.42 8.56
C ASP A 166 -21.85 7.58 9.41
N TRP A 167 -21.41 8.84 9.60
CA TRP A 167 -20.19 9.15 10.33
C TRP A 167 -20.36 9.09 11.85
N ARG A 168 -21.58 9.32 12.36
CA ARG A 168 -21.89 9.32 13.81
C ARG A 168 -22.06 7.93 14.42
N ARG A 169 -22.55 6.93 13.67
CA ARG A 169 -22.75 5.55 14.18
C ARG A 169 -21.45 4.74 14.28
N ARG A 170 -20.40 5.15 13.57
CA ARG A 170 -19.09 4.47 13.52
C ARG A 170 -18.17 4.79 14.71
N ARG A 171 -18.60 5.58 15.69
CA ARG A 171 -17.84 5.88 16.92
C ARG A 171 -18.13 4.92 18.09
N GLY A 172 -18.96 3.90 17.90
CA GLY A 172 -19.12 2.81 18.89
C GLY A 172 -17.91 1.87 18.92
N GLY A 173 -17.57 1.33 20.10
CA GLY A 173 -16.30 0.68 20.48
C GLY A 173 -15.66 -0.34 19.53
N ALA A 174 -16.39 -0.90 18.56
CA ALA A 174 -15.82 -1.72 17.47
C ALA A 174 -14.87 -0.94 16.54
N ALA A 175 -14.99 0.39 16.46
CA ALA A 175 -14.09 1.20 15.64
C ALA A 175 -12.71 1.44 16.26
N ALA A 176 -12.58 1.28 17.59
CA ALA A 176 -11.32 1.39 18.32
C ALA A 176 -10.46 0.11 18.18
N ALA A 177 -11.08 -1.04 17.90
CA ALA A 177 -10.38 -2.31 17.74
C ALA A 177 -9.35 -2.24 16.60
N GLY A 178 -8.09 -2.47 16.95
CA GLY A 178 -6.93 -2.41 16.04
C GLY A 178 -6.57 -1.01 15.54
N TRP A 179 -7.15 0.07 16.07
CA TRP A 179 -6.78 1.44 15.68
C TRP A 179 -5.31 1.73 16.02
N GLY A 180 -4.89 1.46 17.25
CA GLY A 180 -3.51 1.62 17.69
C GLY A 180 -2.53 0.91 16.75
N GLN A 181 -2.78 -0.36 16.42
CA GLN A 181 -1.91 -1.14 15.53
C GLN A 181 -1.82 -0.56 14.10
N ARG A 182 -2.95 -0.10 13.53
CA ARG A 182 -2.95 0.52 12.20
C ARG A 182 -2.21 1.85 12.19
N THR A 183 -2.39 2.66 13.24
CA THR A 183 -1.66 3.91 13.43
C THR A 183 -0.17 3.64 13.62
N THR A 184 0.20 2.65 14.43
CA THR A 184 1.60 2.22 14.61
C THR A 184 2.22 1.74 13.30
N LEU A 185 1.50 0.98 12.47
CA LEU A 185 1.99 0.58 11.15
C LEU A 185 2.20 1.78 10.23
N LEU A 186 1.25 2.71 10.19
CA LEU A 186 1.36 3.90 9.37
C LEU A 186 2.55 4.76 9.83
N VAL A 187 2.58 5.17 11.09
CA VAL A 187 3.66 5.97 11.67
C VAL A 187 5.00 5.24 11.54
N GLY A 188 5.05 3.95 11.89
CA GLY A 188 6.25 3.13 11.78
C GLY A 188 6.77 3.03 10.34
N SER A 189 5.89 2.89 9.35
CA SER A 189 6.29 2.89 7.94
C SER A 189 6.84 4.25 7.48
N ILE A 190 6.27 5.35 7.97
CA ILE A 190 6.76 6.70 7.68
C ILE A 190 8.12 6.92 8.33
N VAL A 191 8.29 6.54 9.61
CA VAL A 191 9.58 6.63 10.31
C VAL A 191 10.65 5.79 9.62
N ALA A 192 10.33 4.55 9.25
CA ALA A 192 11.23 3.70 8.48
C ALA A 192 11.60 4.33 7.12
N GLY A 193 10.61 4.93 6.44
CA GLY A 193 10.83 5.62 5.18
C GLY A 193 11.70 6.87 5.32
N VAL A 194 11.52 7.66 6.39
CA VAL A 194 12.40 8.79 6.70
C VAL A 194 13.84 8.30 6.89
N GLY A 195 14.03 7.20 7.64
CA GLY A 195 15.34 6.55 7.77
C GLY A 195 15.96 6.16 6.42
N LEU A 196 15.17 5.52 5.54
CA LEU A 196 15.61 5.18 4.19
C LEU A 196 15.93 6.43 3.34
N GLY A 197 15.15 7.49 3.47
CA GLY A 197 15.41 8.76 2.79
C GLY A 197 16.72 9.40 3.21
N LEU A 198 17.02 9.42 4.51
CA LEU A 198 18.30 9.93 5.02
C LEU A 198 19.48 9.07 4.53
N ILE A 199 19.33 7.75 4.52
CA ILE A 199 20.33 6.84 3.95
C ILE A 199 20.51 7.12 2.46
N GLY A 200 19.42 7.23 1.69
CA GLY A 200 19.46 7.53 0.26
C GLY A 200 20.20 8.83 -0.05
N LEU A 201 19.92 9.89 0.72
CA LEU A 201 20.66 11.15 0.60
C LEU A 201 22.14 10.99 0.93
N SER A 202 22.48 10.24 1.98
CA SER A 202 23.89 10.03 2.35
C SER A 202 24.69 9.29 1.28
N VAL A 203 24.06 8.34 0.59
CA VAL A 203 24.67 7.58 -0.51
C VAL A 203 24.77 8.44 -1.77
N ALA A 204 23.78 9.29 -2.03
CA ALA A 204 23.75 10.16 -3.21
C ALA A 204 24.61 11.43 -3.05
N ALA A 205 24.95 11.83 -1.82
CA ALA A 205 25.67 13.06 -1.51
C ALA A 205 26.93 13.35 -2.36
N PRO A 206 27.74 12.36 -2.78
CA PRO A 206 28.92 12.62 -3.60
C PRO A 206 28.63 13.21 -5.00
N TRP A 207 27.38 13.12 -5.48
CA TRP A 207 27.01 13.52 -6.85
C TRP A 207 25.68 14.30 -6.92
N LEU A 208 25.15 14.72 -5.76
CA LEU A 208 24.09 15.72 -5.63
C LEU A 208 24.64 17.13 -5.80
#